data_AF-A0A1F2Z391-F1
#
_entry.id   AF-A0A1F2Z391-F1
#
_cell.length_a   1.000
_cell.length_b   1.000
_cell.length_c   1.000
_cell.angle_alpha   90.00
_cell.angle_beta   90.00
_cell.angle_gamma   90.00
#
_symmetry.space_group_name_H-M   'P 1'
#
loop_
_entity.id
_entity.type
_entity.pdbx_description
1 polymer ?
#
loop_
_entity_poly.entity_id
_entity_poly.type
_entity_poly.pdbx_seq_one_letter_code
_entity_poly.pdbx_strand_id
1 'polypeptide(L)'
;MTRPNRYLTRVWRSAVGFPAHKKLDAAKNAFRSAVGKRFAIDPDTELFPQLKTILSEGRMSRMNAAAFVCINSNEHEASKFNRLGFLKKFLDLYTADSWQECAEIEEYKEGSGPYKYLQTIGSGTLNHTSKMEHIKEYCWLRDVNHATRPGYLESLLRRSYHIATHSIESVLSFYNKEAAAALDLADKEEEKRAKLEGRKAQKDLMAMPKDVFLPMLSKAKKAGNLSDTQCAMMLMFILHSREKRHDGESYIKHPVAVAKLVEKHGAKFLWNNEEQLWMATLAALLHDAWEENDIDSIRDDLEGLLPEPVIKAVEALHKKEGEAYFDYLQRVACNRLAAVVKICDLNNNSSDMDLEKNKGSAKQAYVYTIAANYMKFRLENPKEDISVEDFVRRTELCSDEVFKEIDGIAESKDKIDENGKVIKAAKKVAAAKFLHLKLALTGVVSAKDILEDKPDNAHSRGKENPPLHPRPDV
;
A
#
# COMPACT_ATOMS: atom_id res chain seq x y z
N MET A 1 -47.24 -21.92 16.10
CA MET A 1 -46.69 -22.94 17.01
C MET A 1 -46.04 -24.05 16.16
N THR A 2 -44.78 -23.82 15.81
CA THR A 2 -43.98 -24.65 14.89
C THR A 2 -43.10 -25.61 15.70
N ARG A 3 -43.16 -26.90 15.36
CA ARG A 3 -42.36 -27.98 15.95
C ARG A 3 -40.89 -27.88 15.47
N PRO A 4 -39.88 -28.08 16.33
CA PRO A 4 -38.48 -28.13 15.89
C PRO A 4 -38.12 -29.46 15.19
N ASN A 5 -37.26 -29.31 14.19
CA ASN A 5 -36.82 -30.28 13.19
C ASN A 5 -35.86 -31.35 13.76
N ARG A 6 -36.08 -32.62 13.36
CA ARG A 6 -35.49 -33.86 13.91
C ARG A 6 -34.06 -34.20 13.44
N TYR A 7 -33.26 -33.24 12.98
CA TYR A 7 -31.92 -33.52 12.44
C TYR A 7 -30.78 -33.55 13.48
N LEU A 8 -30.98 -32.99 14.68
CA LEU A 8 -29.92 -32.85 15.69
C LEU A 8 -29.74 -34.07 16.63
N THR A 9 -30.60 -35.08 16.57
CA THR A 9 -30.54 -36.23 17.49
C THR A 9 -29.92 -37.50 16.92
N ARG A 10 -29.48 -37.50 15.65
CA ARG A 10 -28.95 -38.72 15.00
C ARG A 10 -27.42 -38.82 14.94
N VAL A 11 -26.69 -37.72 15.10
CA VAL A 11 -25.20 -37.73 15.01
C VAL A 11 -24.52 -38.25 16.28
N TRP A 12 -25.23 -38.32 17.41
CA TRP A 12 -24.63 -38.74 18.69
C TRP A 12 -24.62 -40.25 18.95
N ARG A 13 -25.24 -41.08 18.11
CA ARG A 13 -25.43 -42.52 18.41
C ARG A 13 -24.65 -43.52 17.54
N SER A 14 -23.75 -43.11 16.65
CA SER A 14 -23.08 -44.06 15.75
C SER A 14 -21.56 -43.91 15.61
N ALA A 15 -20.84 -43.43 16.64
CA ALA A 15 -19.37 -43.37 16.61
C ALA A 15 -18.71 -43.89 17.89
N VAL A 16 -19.06 -45.12 18.27
CA VAL A 16 -18.24 -45.94 19.17
C VAL A 16 -17.14 -46.57 18.31
N GLY A 17 -15.89 -46.12 18.43
CA GLY A 17 -14.75 -46.80 17.79
C GLY A 17 -13.59 -46.00 17.20
N PHE A 18 -13.56 -44.66 17.22
CA PHE A 18 -12.40 -43.90 16.68
C PHE A 18 -11.47 -43.33 17.77
N PRO A 19 -10.13 -43.30 17.55
CA PRO A 19 -9.15 -42.84 18.52
C PRO A 19 -9.37 -41.38 18.96
N ALA A 20 -9.14 -41.10 20.24
CA ALA A 20 -9.46 -39.83 20.89
C ALA A 20 -8.85 -38.58 20.23
N HIS A 21 -7.71 -38.68 19.54
CA HIS A 21 -7.08 -37.54 18.85
C HIS A 21 -7.90 -37.07 17.63
N LYS A 22 -8.41 -37.99 16.80
CA LYS A 22 -9.24 -37.64 15.63
C LYS A 22 -10.60 -37.06 16.02
N LYS A 23 -11.14 -37.44 17.18
CA LYS A 23 -12.38 -36.87 17.73
C LYS A 23 -12.17 -35.46 18.26
N LEU A 24 -11.02 -35.16 18.85
CA LEU A 24 -10.68 -33.81 19.31
C LEU A 24 -10.49 -32.87 18.12
N ASP A 25 -9.83 -33.31 17.06
CA ASP A 25 -9.62 -32.48 15.86
C ASP A 25 -10.91 -32.30 15.04
N ALA A 26 -11.74 -33.34 14.92
CA ALA A 26 -13.06 -33.21 14.31
C ALA A 26 -14.00 -32.30 15.12
N ALA A 27 -13.95 -32.35 16.45
CA ALA A 27 -14.70 -31.44 17.32
C ALA A 27 -14.17 -30.01 17.25
N LYS A 28 -12.84 -29.80 17.22
CA LYS A 28 -12.22 -28.48 17.00
C LYS A 28 -12.60 -27.90 15.63
N ASN A 29 -12.59 -28.72 14.57
CA ASN A 29 -12.93 -28.29 13.21
C ASN A 29 -14.44 -28.02 13.02
N ALA A 30 -15.31 -28.84 13.61
CA ALA A 30 -16.76 -28.60 13.63
C ALA A 30 -17.16 -27.40 14.52
N PHE A 31 -16.35 -27.10 15.54
CA PHE A 31 -16.56 -25.95 16.42
C PHE A 31 -16.06 -24.63 15.80
N ARG A 32 -14.92 -24.66 15.09
CA ARG A 32 -14.40 -23.56 14.26
C ARG A 32 -15.36 -23.11 13.15
N SER A 33 -16.35 -23.93 12.78
CA SER A 33 -17.38 -23.58 11.79
C SER A 33 -18.67 -23.00 12.39
N ALA A 34 -18.85 -23.02 13.72
CA ALA A 34 -20.08 -22.62 14.39
C ALA A 34 -19.99 -21.25 15.10
N VAL A 35 -18.77 -20.77 15.38
CA VAL A 35 -18.44 -19.39 15.71
C VAL A 35 -17.85 -18.80 14.43
N GLY A 36 -18.24 -17.58 14.01
CA GLY A 36 -17.57 -16.94 12.87
C GLY A 36 -16.06 -17.01 13.04
N LYS A 37 -15.30 -17.32 11.98
CA LYS A 37 -13.85 -17.48 12.12
C LYS A 37 -13.24 -16.15 12.55
N ARG A 38 -12.56 -16.14 13.70
CA ARG A 38 -11.81 -14.97 14.22
C ARG A 38 -10.67 -14.51 13.31
N PHE A 39 -10.25 -15.37 12.39
CA PHE A 39 -9.17 -15.12 11.45
C PHE A 39 -9.55 -15.57 10.04
N ALA A 40 -9.03 -14.88 9.04
CA ALA A 40 -9.23 -15.21 7.63
C ALA A 40 -8.56 -16.55 7.26
N ILE A 41 -7.32 -16.72 7.69
CA ILE A 41 -6.51 -17.94 7.57
C ILE A 41 -6.23 -18.50 8.96
N ASP A 42 -6.32 -19.83 9.13
CA ASP A 42 -6.11 -20.49 10.42
C ASP A 42 -4.67 -20.25 10.94
N PRO A 43 -4.49 -19.59 12.10
CA PRO A 43 -3.16 -19.25 12.58
C PRO A 43 -2.28 -20.46 12.88
N ASP A 44 -2.80 -21.48 13.56
CA ASP A 44 -2.00 -22.60 14.05
C ASP A 44 -1.59 -23.55 12.92
N THR A 45 -2.49 -23.80 11.98
CA THR A 45 -2.33 -24.87 10.97
C THR A 45 -1.88 -24.36 9.61
N GLU A 46 -2.10 -23.08 9.29
CA GLU A 46 -1.78 -22.52 7.98
C GLU A 46 -0.82 -21.32 8.10
N LEU A 47 -1.18 -20.27 8.83
CA LEU A 47 -0.41 -19.01 8.78
C LEU A 47 0.90 -19.04 9.58
N PHE A 48 0.91 -19.46 10.85
CA PHE A 48 2.12 -19.45 11.68
C PHE A 48 3.22 -20.39 11.20
N PRO A 49 2.93 -21.60 10.68
CA PRO A 49 3.96 -22.42 10.03
C PRO A 49 4.67 -21.65 8.89
N GLN A 50 3.91 -20.97 8.05
CA GLN A 50 4.46 -20.16 6.96
C GLN A 50 5.28 -18.98 7.49
N LEU A 51 4.75 -18.22 8.46
CA LEU A 51 5.47 -17.08 9.04
C LEU A 51 6.78 -17.50 9.71
N LYS A 52 6.84 -18.66 10.38
CA LYS A 52 8.09 -19.18 10.96
C LYS A 52 9.16 -19.39 9.89
N THR A 53 8.79 -20.00 8.76
CA THR A 53 9.69 -20.19 7.62
C THR A 53 10.17 -18.85 7.08
N ILE A 54 9.24 -17.96 6.73
CA ILE A 54 9.52 -16.63 6.15
C ILE A 54 10.44 -15.81 7.06
N LEU A 55 10.18 -15.82 8.37
CA LEU A 55 10.98 -15.11 9.37
C LEU A 55 12.38 -15.72 9.52
N SER A 56 12.47 -17.05 9.56
CA SER A 56 13.76 -17.76 9.69
C SER A 56 14.66 -17.60 8.46
N GLU A 57 14.06 -17.39 7.30
CA GLU A 57 14.75 -17.08 6.05
C GLU A 57 15.05 -15.57 5.91
N GLY A 58 14.58 -14.73 6.83
CA GLY A 58 14.78 -13.28 6.77
C GLY A 58 13.98 -12.57 5.67
N ARG A 59 12.92 -13.19 5.15
CA ARG A 59 12.13 -12.68 4.02
C ARG A 59 11.07 -11.66 4.41
N MET A 60 10.76 -11.51 5.70
CA MET A 60 9.84 -10.50 6.23
C MET A 60 10.38 -9.98 7.56
N SER A 61 10.27 -8.67 7.81
CA SER A 61 10.66 -8.10 9.08
C SER A 61 9.70 -8.50 10.21
N ARG A 62 10.19 -8.45 11.45
CA ARG A 62 9.38 -8.73 12.64
C ARG A 62 8.14 -7.82 12.72
N MET A 63 8.32 -6.51 12.47
CA MET A 63 7.24 -5.53 12.43
C MET A 63 6.18 -5.88 11.38
N ASN A 64 6.61 -6.22 10.15
CA ASN A 64 5.69 -6.56 9.06
C ASN A 64 4.93 -7.86 9.33
N ALA A 65 5.57 -8.85 9.96
CA ALA A 65 4.88 -10.07 10.37
C ALA A 65 3.83 -9.81 11.46
N ALA A 66 4.09 -8.92 12.42
CA ALA A 66 3.09 -8.50 13.40
C ALA A 66 1.89 -7.82 12.74
N ALA A 67 2.14 -6.92 11.78
CA ALA A 67 1.10 -6.28 10.97
C ALA A 67 0.30 -7.32 10.15
N PHE A 68 0.98 -8.30 9.56
CA PHE A 68 0.37 -9.37 8.77
C PHE A 68 -0.57 -10.25 9.61
N VAL A 69 -0.18 -10.60 10.84
CA VAL A 69 -1.03 -11.33 11.79
C VAL A 69 -2.24 -10.47 12.19
N CYS A 70 -2.06 -9.17 12.38
CA CYS A 70 -3.17 -8.26 12.67
C CYS A 70 -4.17 -8.22 11.51
N ILE A 71 -3.72 -8.02 10.27
CA ILE A 71 -4.58 -8.05 9.07
C ILE A 71 -5.36 -9.35 8.95
N ASN A 72 -4.77 -10.49 9.32
CA ASN A 72 -5.45 -11.78 9.26
C ASN A 72 -6.62 -11.90 10.26
N SER A 73 -6.72 -11.03 11.28
CA SER A 73 -7.85 -11.01 12.21
C SER A 73 -9.13 -10.50 11.55
N ASN A 74 -10.28 -11.08 11.89
CA ASN A 74 -11.60 -10.62 11.43
C ASN A 74 -12.31 -9.72 12.46
N GLU A 75 -11.79 -9.67 13.69
CA GLU A 75 -12.40 -8.95 14.81
C GLU A 75 -11.54 -7.73 15.19
N HIS A 76 -11.65 -6.64 14.43
CA HIS A 76 -10.94 -5.39 14.74
C HIS A 76 -11.77 -4.51 15.68
N GLU A 77 -11.72 -4.77 16.99
CA GLU A 77 -12.47 -4.05 18.03
C GLU A 77 -12.22 -2.52 18.00
N ALA A 78 -10.98 -2.08 17.74
CA ALA A 78 -10.59 -0.66 17.64
C ALA A 78 -11.26 0.09 16.46
N SER A 79 -11.75 -0.65 15.47
CA SER A 79 -12.55 -0.13 14.35
C SER A 79 -14.05 -0.28 14.56
N LYS A 80 -14.50 -0.82 15.71
CA LYS A 80 -15.88 -1.28 15.95
C LYS A 80 -16.35 -2.28 14.87
N PHE A 81 -15.44 -3.15 14.44
CA PHE A 81 -15.66 -4.10 13.34
C PHE A 81 -15.95 -3.43 11.97
N ASN A 82 -15.63 -2.14 11.82
CA ASN A 82 -15.75 -1.41 10.56
C ASN A 82 -14.47 -1.59 9.72
N ARG A 83 -14.62 -2.23 8.57
CA ARG A 83 -13.51 -2.52 7.64
C ARG A 83 -12.82 -1.26 7.10
N LEU A 84 -13.57 -0.19 6.83
CA LEU A 84 -13.02 1.09 6.38
C LEU A 84 -12.27 1.79 7.52
N GLY A 85 -12.84 1.75 8.73
CA GLY A 85 -12.21 2.27 9.93
C GLY A 85 -10.89 1.56 10.24
N PHE A 86 -10.84 0.24 10.10
CA PHE A 86 -9.61 -0.54 10.27
C PHE A 86 -8.55 -0.16 9.23
N LEU A 87 -8.90 -0.15 7.94
CA LEU A 87 -7.97 0.21 6.87
C LEU A 87 -7.35 1.59 7.13
N LYS A 88 -8.18 2.61 7.38
CA LYS A 88 -7.71 3.97 7.64
C LYS A 88 -6.76 4.04 8.84
N LYS A 89 -7.16 3.48 10.00
CA LYS A 89 -6.30 3.44 11.19
C LYS A 89 -5.00 2.68 10.93
N PHE A 90 -5.04 1.60 10.16
CA PHE A 90 -3.85 0.85 9.80
C PHE A 90 -2.89 1.68 8.94
N LEU A 91 -3.39 2.38 7.91
CA LEU A 91 -2.57 3.26 7.07
C LEU A 91 -1.92 4.38 7.90
N ASP A 92 -2.70 4.98 8.79
CA ASP A 92 -2.21 6.02 9.70
C ASP A 92 -1.12 5.48 10.62
N LEU A 93 -1.36 4.37 11.30
CA LEU A 93 -0.40 3.78 12.23
C LEU A 93 0.89 3.32 11.53
N TYR A 94 0.77 2.70 10.35
CA TYR A 94 1.94 2.22 9.60
C TYR A 94 2.82 3.38 9.12
N THR A 95 2.23 4.52 8.74
CA THR A 95 2.96 5.72 8.29
C THR A 95 3.39 6.65 9.43
N ALA A 96 2.89 6.45 10.64
CA ALA A 96 3.24 7.29 11.80
C ALA A 96 4.77 7.33 12.03
N ASP A 97 5.28 8.53 12.31
CA ASP A 97 6.71 8.80 12.46
C ASP A 97 7.09 9.22 13.89
N SER A 98 6.13 9.19 14.82
CA SER A 98 6.42 9.42 16.24
C SER A 98 5.52 8.59 17.15
N TRP A 99 5.97 8.38 18.39
CA TRP A 99 5.17 7.66 19.39
C TRP A 99 3.93 8.46 19.82
N GLN A 100 4.01 9.80 19.78
CA GLN A 100 2.88 10.69 20.05
C GLN A 100 1.80 10.54 18.98
N GLU A 101 2.19 10.55 17.71
CA GLU A 101 1.28 10.31 16.60
C GLU A 101 0.63 8.92 16.72
N CYS A 102 1.40 7.89 17.08
CA CYS A 102 0.83 6.57 17.37
C CYS A 102 -0.19 6.61 18.51
N ALA A 103 0.10 7.32 19.60
CA ALA A 103 -0.83 7.46 20.73
C ALA A 103 -2.12 8.21 20.35
N GLU A 104 -2.02 9.21 19.47
CA GLU A 104 -3.16 9.97 18.93
C GLU A 104 -4.04 9.09 18.03
N ILE A 105 -3.42 8.34 17.09
CA ILE A 105 -4.14 7.41 16.19
C ILE A 105 -4.84 6.32 17.00
N GLU A 106 -4.20 5.83 18.06
CA GLU A 106 -4.74 4.84 18.98
C GLU A 106 -5.74 5.41 19.99
N GLU A 107 -5.99 6.74 19.95
CA GLU A 107 -6.90 7.45 20.84
C GLU A 107 -6.58 7.22 22.34
N TYR A 108 -5.29 7.06 22.67
CA TYR A 108 -4.87 6.82 24.05
C TYR A 108 -4.97 8.06 24.91
N LYS A 109 -5.71 7.96 26.02
CA LYS A 109 -5.74 9.00 27.04
C LYS A 109 -4.34 9.22 27.62
N GLU A 110 -3.91 10.48 27.68
CA GLU A 110 -2.65 10.88 28.30
C GLU A 110 -2.53 10.33 29.73
N GLY A 111 -1.37 9.76 30.05
CA GLY A 111 -1.08 9.16 31.35
C GLY A 111 -1.71 7.78 31.60
N SER A 112 -2.48 7.23 30.66
CA SER A 112 -2.95 5.83 30.71
C SER A 112 -1.78 4.84 30.62
N GLY A 113 -2.03 3.58 30.99
CA GLY A 113 -1.03 2.51 30.90
C GLY A 113 -0.42 2.37 29.50
N PRO A 114 -1.23 2.19 28.44
CA PRO A 114 -0.74 2.13 27.06
C PRO A 114 0.01 3.39 26.61
N TYR A 115 -0.48 4.58 26.98
CA TYR A 115 0.20 5.84 26.70
C TYR A 115 1.61 5.89 27.32
N LYS A 116 1.73 5.57 28.62
CA LYS A 116 3.01 5.51 29.33
C LYS A 116 3.95 4.46 28.74
N TYR A 117 3.40 3.35 28.24
CA TYR A 117 4.18 2.32 27.57
C TYR A 117 4.80 2.84 26.27
N LEU A 118 4.01 3.48 25.39
CA LEU A 118 4.52 4.10 24.17
C LEU A 118 5.55 5.19 24.49
N GLN A 119 5.27 6.03 25.49
CA GLN A 119 6.19 7.06 25.96
C GLN A 119 7.53 6.47 26.43
N THR A 120 7.49 5.35 27.16
CA THR A 120 8.71 4.67 27.64
C THR A 120 9.58 4.20 26.49
N ILE A 121 8.99 3.60 25.44
CA ILE A 121 9.74 3.16 24.26
C ILE A 121 10.26 4.38 23.47
N GLY A 122 9.39 5.37 23.23
CA GLY A 122 9.70 6.57 22.45
C GLY A 122 10.81 7.42 23.07
N SER A 123 10.83 7.54 24.40
CA SER A 123 11.87 8.24 25.17
C SER A 123 13.11 7.38 25.46
N GLY A 124 13.13 6.11 25.03
CA GLY A 124 14.25 5.20 25.23
C GLY A 124 15.51 5.54 24.42
N THR A 125 16.53 4.69 24.52
CA THR A 125 17.84 4.88 23.87
C THR A 125 17.97 4.23 22.49
N LEU A 126 16.97 3.47 22.04
CA LEU A 126 16.95 2.85 20.71
C LEU A 126 17.01 3.91 19.60
N ASN A 127 17.50 3.51 18.42
CA ASN A 127 17.41 4.37 17.24
C ASN A 127 15.93 4.57 16.84
N HIS A 128 15.65 5.62 16.05
CA HIS A 128 14.29 6.00 15.65
C HIS A 128 13.50 4.85 15.02
N THR A 129 14.08 4.19 14.03
CA THR A 129 13.44 3.07 13.31
C THR A 129 13.05 1.94 14.28
N SER A 130 13.96 1.49 15.13
CA SER A 130 13.69 0.41 16.09
C SER A 130 12.64 0.81 17.15
N LYS A 131 12.60 2.09 17.56
CA LYS A 131 11.52 2.59 18.44
C LYS A 131 10.17 2.45 17.77
N MET A 132 10.06 2.94 16.53
CA MET A 132 8.81 2.92 15.78
C MET A 132 8.35 1.49 15.48
N GLU A 133 9.27 0.58 15.14
CA GLU A 133 8.97 -0.85 14.95
C GLU A 133 8.38 -1.47 16.22
N HIS A 134 9.00 -1.26 17.38
CA HIS A 134 8.49 -1.79 18.67
C HIS A 134 7.13 -1.21 19.05
N ILE A 135 6.92 0.09 18.85
CA ILE A 135 5.65 0.75 19.14
C ILE A 135 4.53 0.17 18.28
N LYS A 136 4.76 0.04 16.97
CA LYS A 136 3.75 -0.46 16.03
C LYS A 136 3.49 -1.96 16.25
N GLU A 137 4.53 -2.75 16.52
CA GLU A 137 4.40 -4.15 16.94
C GLU A 137 3.49 -4.28 18.17
N TYR A 138 3.73 -3.46 19.21
CA TYR A 138 2.88 -3.45 20.41
C TYR A 138 1.41 -3.17 20.07
N CYS A 139 1.13 -2.14 19.27
CA CYS A 139 -0.24 -1.78 18.89
C CYS A 139 -0.96 -2.92 18.15
N TRP A 140 -0.31 -3.54 17.16
CA TRP A 140 -0.92 -4.63 16.41
C TRP A 140 -1.09 -5.92 17.23
N LEU A 141 -0.10 -6.27 18.06
CA LEU A 141 -0.22 -7.43 18.94
C LEU A 141 -1.32 -7.23 20.00
N ARG A 142 -1.48 -6.00 20.48
CA ARG A 142 -2.59 -5.62 21.36
C ARG A 142 -3.93 -5.84 20.64
N ASP A 143 -4.07 -5.42 19.39
CA ASP A 143 -5.29 -5.63 18.60
C ASP A 143 -5.63 -7.11 18.41
N VAL A 144 -4.64 -7.94 18.08
CA VAL A 144 -4.85 -9.39 17.95
C VAL A 144 -5.24 -10.02 19.30
N ASN A 145 -4.65 -9.55 20.40
CA ASN A 145 -5.03 -9.99 21.74
C ASN A 145 -6.50 -9.63 22.02
N HIS A 146 -6.92 -8.39 21.77
CA HIS A 146 -8.31 -7.95 21.93
C HIS A 146 -9.28 -8.77 21.08
N ALA A 147 -8.97 -8.94 19.79
CA ALA A 147 -9.74 -9.74 18.84
C ALA A 147 -9.95 -11.21 19.26
N THR A 148 -9.11 -11.71 20.18
CA THR A 148 -9.16 -13.11 20.61
C THR A 148 -9.52 -13.28 22.08
N ARG A 149 -9.78 -12.20 22.83
CA ARG A 149 -10.23 -12.28 24.21
C ARG A 149 -11.68 -12.74 24.25
N PRO A 150 -12.01 -13.83 24.98
CA PRO A 150 -13.39 -14.24 25.10
C PRO A 150 -14.25 -13.26 25.87
N GLY A 151 -15.47 -13.04 25.40
CA GLY A 151 -16.51 -12.39 26.18
C GLY A 151 -16.88 -13.21 27.43
N TYR A 152 -17.56 -12.59 28.40
CA TYR A 152 -17.97 -13.24 29.66
C TYR A 152 -18.74 -14.56 29.42
N LEU A 153 -19.70 -14.55 28.49
CA LEU A 153 -20.50 -15.73 28.14
C LEU A 153 -19.67 -16.83 27.46
N GLU A 154 -18.69 -16.46 26.62
CA GLU A 154 -17.82 -17.42 25.93
C GLU A 154 -16.82 -18.07 26.86
N SER A 155 -16.27 -17.28 27.81
CA SER A 155 -15.40 -17.75 28.88
C SER A 155 -16.13 -18.76 29.77
N LEU A 156 -17.37 -18.46 30.16
CA LEU A 156 -18.24 -19.34 30.94
C LEU A 156 -18.50 -20.68 30.23
N LEU A 157 -18.59 -20.66 28.90
CA LEU A 157 -18.90 -21.84 28.09
C LEU A 157 -17.64 -22.60 27.60
N ARG A 158 -16.42 -22.16 27.98
CA ARG A 158 -15.13 -22.64 27.43
C ARG A 158 -15.08 -22.59 25.89
N ARG A 159 -15.71 -21.57 25.29
CA ARG A 159 -15.94 -21.43 23.85
C ARG A 159 -14.91 -20.53 23.15
N SER A 160 -13.76 -20.28 23.78
CA SER A 160 -12.83 -19.24 23.37
C SER A 160 -11.61 -19.78 22.62
N TYR A 161 -11.47 -19.42 21.34
CA TYR A 161 -10.17 -19.50 20.68
C TYR A 161 -9.41 -18.21 20.96
N HIS A 162 -8.52 -18.26 21.96
CA HIS A 162 -7.65 -17.16 22.35
C HIS A 162 -6.23 -17.44 21.85
N ILE A 163 -5.68 -16.53 21.04
CA ILE A 163 -4.24 -16.54 20.75
C ILE A 163 -3.60 -15.57 21.72
N ALA A 164 -2.86 -16.12 22.68
CA ALA A 164 -2.14 -15.30 23.62
C ALA A 164 -0.99 -14.56 22.92
N THR A 165 -0.72 -13.32 23.33
CA THR A 165 0.35 -12.48 22.76
C THR A 165 1.69 -13.20 22.72
N HIS A 166 2.04 -13.97 23.76
CA HIS A 166 3.29 -14.75 23.81
C HIS A 166 3.40 -15.80 22.69
N SER A 167 2.27 -16.33 22.18
CA SER A 167 2.28 -17.28 21.06
C SER A 167 2.69 -16.59 19.76
N ILE A 168 2.23 -15.35 19.55
CA ILE A 168 2.62 -14.54 18.40
C ILE A 168 4.08 -14.12 18.55
N GLU A 169 4.49 -13.66 19.74
CA GLU A 169 5.88 -13.31 20.03
C GLU A 169 6.84 -14.50 19.81
N SER A 170 6.41 -15.72 20.13
CA SER A 170 7.15 -16.95 19.84
C SER A 170 7.28 -17.26 18.34
N VAL A 171 6.35 -16.80 17.51
CA VAL A 171 6.49 -16.87 16.04
C VAL A 171 7.44 -15.79 15.57
N LEU A 172 7.24 -14.55 16.04
CA LEU A 172 8.06 -13.39 15.71
C LEU A 172 9.54 -13.55 16.12
N SER A 173 9.83 -14.38 17.12
CA SER A 173 11.21 -14.68 17.54
C SER A 173 12.00 -15.52 16.52
N PHE A 174 11.36 -16.07 15.49
CA PHE A 174 12.05 -16.76 14.40
C PHE A 174 12.74 -15.79 13.43
N TYR A 175 12.54 -14.47 13.56
CA TYR A 175 13.18 -13.49 12.68
C TYR A 175 14.70 -13.62 12.72
N ASN A 176 15.29 -13.96 11.58
CA ASN A 176 16.72 -14.17 11.41
C ASN A 176 17.34 -12.97 10.69
N LYS A 177 18.03 -12.13 11.45
CA LYS A 177 18.64 -10.89 10.93
C LYS A 177 19.83 -11.21 10.01
N GLU A 178 20.58 -12.26 10.30
CA GLU A 178 21.72 -12.70 9.51
C GLU A 178 21.27 -13.23 8.14
N ALA A 179 20.17 -13.99 8.09
CA ALA A 179 19.58 -14.46 6.84
C ALA A 179 19.07 -13.29 5.99
N ALA A 180 18.39 -12.32 6.60
CA ALA A 180 17.92 -11.11 5.89
C ALA A 180 19.10 -10.32 5.29
N ALA A 181 20.21 -10.19 6.02
CA ALA A 181 21.41 -9.51 5.53
C ALA A 181 22.12 -10.28 4.40
N ALA A 182 22.11 -11.62 4.44
CA ALA A 182 22.66 -12.45 3.38
C ALA A 182 21.84 -12.33 2.07
N LEU A 183 20.51 -12.30 2.20
CA LEU A 183 19.58 -12.05 1.11
C LEU A 183 19.80 -10.66 0.47
N ASP A 184 19.93 -9.60 1.28
CA ASP A 184 20.26 -8.26 0.79
C ASP A 184 21.60 -8.20 0.03
N LEU A 185 22.59 -8.97 0.49
CA LEU A 185 23.89 -9.03 -0.17
C LEU A 185 23.79 -9.73 -1.52
N ALA A 186 23.05 -10.85 -1.59
CA ALA A 186 22.81 -11.59 -2.82
C ALA A 186 22.10 -10.72 -3.87
N ASP A 187 21.07 -9.96 -3.47
CA ASP A 187 20.36 -9.05 -4.38
C ASP A 187 21.31 -7.98 -4.95
N LYS A 188 22.20 -7.41 -4.12
CA LYS A 188 23.20 -6.43 -4.57
C LYS A 188 24.24 -7.02 -5.52
N GLU A 189 24.64 -8.27 -5.31
CA GLU A 189 25.56 -8.97 -6.21
C GLU A 189 24.92 -9.28 -7.56
N GLU A 190 23.65 -9.70 -7.55
CA GLU A 190 22.86 -9.93 -8.75
C GLU A 190 22.61 -8.62 -9.53
N GLU A 191 22.29 -7.52 -8.85
CA GLU A 191 22.18 -6.21 -9.49
C GLU A 191 23.47 -5.77 -10.18
N LYS A 192 24.64 -6.03 -9.56
CA LYS A 192 25.94 -5.75 -10.19
C LYS A 192 26.16 -6.63 -11.42
N ARG A 193 25.84 -7.93 -11.34
CA ARG A 193 26.00 -8.88 -12.45
C ARG A 193 25.08 -8.54 -13.62
N ALA A 194 23.79 -8.36 -13.36
CA ALA A 194 22.79 -8.01 -14.35
C ALA A 194 23.14 -6.70 -15.09
N LYS A 195 23.67 -5.71 -14.37
CA LYS A 195 24.15 -4.46 -14.95
C LYS A 195 25.33 -4.65 -15.91
N LEU A 196 26.30 -5.52 -15.58
CA LEU A 196 27.42 -5.85 -16.47
C LEU A 196 26.94 -6.61 -17.72
N GLU A 197 25.91 -7.44 -17.56
CA GLU A 197 25.30 -8.24 -18.63
C GLU A 197 24.25 -7.46 -19.45
N GLY A 198 23.93 -6.22 -19.07
CA GLY A 198 22.95 -5.38 -19.77
C GLY A 198 21.50 -5.87 -19.65
N ARG A 199 21.16 -6.64 -18.61
CA ARG A 199 19.82 -7.18 -18.34
C ARG A 199 19.22 -6.64 -17.04
N LYS A 200 17.92 -6.87 -16.83
CA LYS A 200 17.25 -6.60 -15.54
C LYS A 200 17.74 -7.61 -14.49
N ALA A 201 17.94 -7.15 -13.27
CA ALA A 201 18.29 -8.02 -12.15
C ALA A 201 17.11 -8.93 -11.81
N GLN A 202 17.38 -10.21 -11.63
CA GLN A 202 16.36 -11.18 -11.22
C GLN A 202 16.39 -11.30 -9.70
N LYS A 203 15.40 -10.71 -9.02
CA LYS A 203 15.31 -10.70 -7.56
C LYS A 203 13.99 -11.33 -7.15
N ASP A 204 14.04 -12.20 -6.14
CA ASP A 204 12.84 -12.73 -5.48
C ASP A 204 12.55 -11.90 -4.22
N LEU A 205 11.78 -10.83 -4.41
CA LEU A 205 11.49 -9.86 -3.35
C LEU A 205 10.28 -10.24 -2.50
N MET A 206 9.58 -11.33 -2.86
CA MET A 206 8.39 -11.77 -2.16
C MET A 206 8.71 -12.41 -0.80
N ALA A 207 7.79 -12.29 0.15
CA ALA A 207 7.84 -13.02 1.41
C ALA A 207 7.62 -14.52 1.19
N MET A 208 6.67 -14.85 0.30
CA MET A 208 6.16 -16.18 0.09
C MET A 208 6.06 -16.44 -1.42
N PRO A 209 6.43 -17.63 -1.90
CA PRO A 209 6.25 -18.01 -3.31
C PRO A 209 4.78 -18.01 -3.75
N LYS A 210 4.57 -17.70 -5.03
CA LYS A 210 3.25 -17.58 -5.68
C LYS A 210 2.40 -18.85 -5.58
N ASP A 211 3.02 -20.01 -5.73
CA ASP A 211 2.39 -21.33 -5.61
C ASP A 211 1.96 -21.67 -4.17
N VAL A 212 2.40 -20.90 -3.17
CA VAL A 212 1.97 -21.02 -1.78
C VAL A 212 0.90 -19.98 -1.44
N PHE A 213 1.15 -18.69 -1.70
CA PHE A 213 0.23 -17.65 -1.21
C PHE A 213 -1.07 -17.57 -2.01
N LEU A 214 -1.05 -17.76 -3.33
CA LEU A 214 -2.28 -17.64 -4.13
C LEU A 214 -3.31 -18.72 -3.76
N PRO A 215 -2.95 -20.02 -3.65
CA PRO A 215 -3.91 -21.03 -3.17
C PRO A 215 -4.42 -20.76 -1.76
N MET A 216 -3.54 -20.27 -0.86
CA MET A 216 -3.90 -19.93 0.52
C MET A 216 -4.95 -18.82 0.57
N LEU A 217 -4.72 -17.70 -0.13
CA LEU A 217 -5.65 -16.57 -0.20
C LEU A 217 -6.95 -16.96 -0.93
N SER A 218 -6.86 -17.67 -2.05
CA SER A 218 -8.02 -18.13 -2.83
C SER A 218 -8.93 -19.05 -2.02
N LYS A 219 -8.35 -19.99 -1.26
CA LYS A 219 -9.08 -20.87 -0.34
C LYS A 219 -9.81 -20.07 0.74
N ALA A 220 -9.14 -19.12 1.39
CA ALA A 220 -9.74 -18.29 2.43
C ALA A 220 -10.87 -17.39 1.87
N LYS A 221 -10.67 -16.84 0.67
CA LYS A 221 -11.62 -16.01 -0.07
C LYS A 221 -12.88 -16.78 -0.48
N LYS A 222 -12.73 -17.94 -1.11
CA LYS A 222 -13.85 -18.83 -1.50
C LYS A 222 -14.66 -19.30 -0.30
N ALA A 223 -13.99 -19.48 0.85
CA ALA A 223 -14.64 -19.84 2.10
C ALA A 223 -15.30 -18.64 2.82
N GLY A 224 -15.28 -17.44 2.23
CA GLY A 224 -15.92 -16.23 2.76
C GLY A 224 -15.22 -15.63 3.98
N ASN A 225 -13.99 -16.05 4.30
CA ASN A 225 -13.28 -15.63 5.52
C ASN A 225 -12.31 -14.47 5.28
N LEU A 226 -11.95 -14.19 4.02
CA LEU A 226 -11.00 -13.15 3.64
C LEU A 226 -11.74 -12.02 2.88
N SER A 227 -11.73 -10.81 3.43
CA SER A 227 -12.26 -9.62 2.75
C SER A 227 -11.32 -9.10 1.66
N ASP A 228 -11.83 -8.29 0.71
CA ASP A 228 -10.97 -7.67 -0.31
C ASP A 228 -9.90 -6.75 0.32
N THR A 229 -10.25 -6.02 1.39
CA THR A 229 -9.29 -5.20 2.16
C THR A 229 -8.14 -6.03 2.69
N GLN A 230 -8.44 -7.11 3.42
CA GLN A 230 -7.40 -7.99 3.96
C GLN A 230 -6.58 -8.60 2.83
N CYS A 231 -7.22 -9.00 1.73
CA CYS A 231 -6.52 -9.57 0.59
C CYS A 231 -5.51 -8.59 -0.03
N ALA A 232 -5.91 -7.35 -0.32
CA ALA A 232 -5.02 -6.33 -0.89
C ALA A 232 -3.85 -6.01 0.05
N MET A 233 -4.13 -5.87 1.36
CA MET A 233 -3.08 -5.62 2.35
C MET A 233 -2.12 -6.80 2.44
N MET A 234 -2.61 -8.05 2.51
CA MET A 234 -1.77 -9.24 2.56
C MET A 234 -0.90 -9.37 1.30
N LEU A 235 -1.47 -9.15 0.12
CA LEU A 235 -0.72 -9.14 -1.14
C LEU A 235 0.39 -8.08 -1.13
N MET A 236 0.11 -6.84 -0.70
CA MET A 236 1.12 -5.79 -0.57
C MET A 236 2.29 -6.24 0.33
N PHE A 237 1.98 -6.79 1.52
CA PHE A 237 3.02 -7.26 2.44
C PHE A 237 3.81 -8.46 1.89
N ILE A 238 3.16 -9.36 1.14
CA ILE A 238 3.83 -10.50 0.52
C ILE A 238 4.75 -10.02 -0.61
N LEU A 239 4.25 -9.20 -1.52
CA LEU A 239 4.94 -8.87 -2.78
C LEU A 239 6.07 -7.86 -2.59
N HIS A 240 5.97 -6.96 -1.61
CA HIS A 240 6.99 -5.93 -1.32
C HIS A 240 7.82 -6.23 -0.06
N SER A 241 7.78 -7.46 0.45
CA SER A 241 8.34 -7.79 1.77
C SER A 241 9.83 -7.51 1.92
N ARG A 242 10.62 -7.81 0.88
CA ARG A 242 12.06 -7.58 0.85
C ARG A 242 12.47 -6.34 0.07
N GLU A 243 11.52 -5.68 -0.59
CA GLU A 243 11.82 -4.51 -1.39
C GLU A 243 12.18 -3.31 -0.50
N LYS A 244 13.18 -2.55 -0.94
CA LYS A 244 13.69 -1.39 -0.22
C LYS A 244 13.67 -0.14 -1.09
N ARG A 245 13.39 0.99 -0.46
CA ARG A 245 13.61 2.30 -1.06
C ARG A 245 15.10 2.59 -1.16
N HIS A 246 15.44 3.65 -1.89
CA HIS A 246 16.83 4.08 -2.10
C HIS A 246 17.59 4.43 -0.80
N ASP A 247 16.87 4.79 0.26
CA ASP A 247 17.40 5.11 1.60
C ASP A 247 17.52 3.88 2.51
N GLY A 248 17.11 2.70 2.02
CA GLY A 248 17.12 1.44 2.75
C GLY A 248 15.87 1.16 3.59
N GLU A 249 14.90 2.08 3.65
CA GLU A 249 13.62 1.82 4.30
C GLU A 249 12.78 0.78 3.56
N SER A 250 11.88 0.11 4.28
CA SER A 250 10.89 -0.81 3.71
C SER A 250 10.08 -0.13 2.61
N TYR A 251 10.04 -0.73 1.43
CA TYR A 251 9.30 -0.17 0.31
C TYR A 251 7.80 -0.07 0.59
N ILE A 252 7.22 -0.96 1.41
CA ILE A 252 5.80 -0.95 1.82
C ILE A 252 5.33 0.42 2.36
N LYS A 253 6.24 1.24 2.93
CA LYS A 253 5.90 2.61 3.36
C LYS A 253 5.38 3.47 2.20
N HIS A 254 5.85 3.23 0.97
CA HIS A 254 5.41 3.93 -0.25
C HIS A 254 3.94 3.64 -0.61
N PRO A 255 3.50 2.39 -0.93
CA PRO A 255 2.11 2.13 -1.27
C PRO A 255 1.14 2.47 -0.14
N VAL A 256 1.53 2.32 1.13
CA VAL A 256 0.71 2.77 2.27
C VAL A 256 0.56 4.29 2.29
N ALA A 257 1.64 5.06 2.02
CA ALA A 257 1.57 6.52 1.94
C ALA A 257 0.70 6.98 0.77
N VAL A 258 0.79 6.32 -0.40
CA VAL A 258 -0.08 6.60 -1.55
C VAL A 258 -1.55 6.30 -1.21
N ALA A 259 -1.84 5.15 -0.59
CA ALA A 259 -3.19 4.80 -0.14
C ALA A 259 -3.75 5.83 0.87
N LYS A 260 -2.93 6.33 1.80
CA LYS A 260 -3.31 7.39 2.74
C LYS A 260 -3.61 8.72 2.03
N LEU A 261 -2.86 9.07 0.99
CA LEU A 261 -3.15 10.24 0.15
C LEU A 261 -4.47 10.07 -0.61
N VAL A 262 -4.76 8.87 -1.11
CA VAL A 262 -6.05 8.54 -1.75
C VAL A 262 -7.20 8.70 -0.76
N GLU A 263 -7.12 8.13 0.45
CA GLU A 263 -8.14 8.31 1.49
C GLU A 263 -8.38 9.78 1.84
N LYS A 264 -7.30 10.57 1.87
CA LYS A 264 -7.38 11.99 2.26
C LYS A 264 -7.92 12.90 1.15
N HIS A 265 -7.57 12.64 -0.10
CA HIS A 265 -7.79 13.58 -1.22
C HIS A 265 -8.62 13.01 -2.37
N GLY A 266 -8.82 11.69 -2.43
CA GLY A 266 -9.45 11.00 -3.56
C GLY A 266 -10.95 11.22 -3.67
N ALA A 267 -11.65 11.44 -2.55
CA ALA A 267 -13.11 11.56 -2.52
C ALA A 267 -13.65 12.63 -3.49
N LYS A 268 -12.97 13.77 -3.58
CA LYS A 268 -13.35 14.87 -4.49
C LYS A 268 -13.30 14.47 -5.96
N PHE A 269 -12.37 13.59 -6.31
CA PHE A 269 -12.26 13.03 -7.65
C PHE A 269 -13.17 11.84 -7.86
N LEU A 270 -13.74 11.23 -6.83
CA LEU A 270 -14.55 10.01 -6.95
C LEU A 270 -16.02 10.27 -6.62
N TRP A 271 -16.51 11.47 -6.95
CA TRP A 271 -17.90 11.90 -6.74
C TRP A 271 -18.38 11.74 -5.29
N ASN A 272 -17.46 11.83 -4.33
CA ASN A 272 -17.71 11.56 -2.91
C ASN A 272 -18.34 10.17 -2.65
N ASN A 273 -18.00 9.18 -3.49
CA ASN A 273 -18.47 7.81 -3.35
C ASN A 273 -17.47 6.98 -2.53
N GLU A 274 -17.91 6.50 -1.36
CA GLU A 274 -17.09 5.72 -0.43
C GLU A 274 -16.60 4.39 -1.02
N GLU A 275 -17.41 3.72 -1.85
CA GLU A 275 -17.05 2.44 -2.48
C GLU A 275 -15.91 2.64 -3.50
N GLN A 276 -16.00 3.69 -4.32
CA GLN A 276 -14.93 4.03 -5.26
C GLN A 276 -13.67 4.49 -4.55
N LEU A 277 -13.80 5.28 -3.47
CA LEU A 277 -12.66 5.67 -2.63
C LEU A 277 -11.95 4.44 -2.09
N TRP A 278 -12.71 3.53 -1.49
CA TRP A 278 -12.19 2.26 -0.98
C TRP A 278 -11.50 1.44 -2.08
N MET A 279 -12.12 1.27 -3.26
CA MET A 279 -11.50 0.55 -4.38
C MET A 279 -10.22 1.22 -4.88
N ALA A 280 -10.17 2.56 -4.93
CA ALA A 280 -8.95 3.29 -5.27
C ALA A 280 -7.85 3.10 -4.21
N THR A 281 -8.22 3.05 -2.92
CA THR A 281 -7.30 2.76 -1.83
C THR A 281 -6.74 1.34 -1.93
N LEU A 282 -7.55 0.34 -2.31
CA LEU A 282 -7.05 -1.01 -2.58
C LEU A 282 -6.09 -1.05 -3.77
N ALA A 283 -6.41 -0.33 -4.86
CA ALA A 283 -5.53 -0.23 -6.02
C ALA A 283 -4.20 0.48 -5.66
N ALA A 284 -4.23 1.50 -4.82
CA ALA A 284 -3.04 2.19 -4.32
C ALA A 284 -2.10 1.28 -3.52
N LEU A 285 -2.64 0.36 -2.72
CA LEU A 285 -1.81 -0.62 -1.99
C LEU A 285 -1.06 -1.59 -2.92
N LEU A 286 -1.53 -1.74 -4.16
CA LEU A 286 -1.05 -2.74 -5.11
C LEU A 286 -0.42 -2.16 -6.37
N HIS A 287 -0.37 -0.83 -6.51
CA HIS A 287 -0.05 -0.18 -7.78
C HIS A 287 1.33 -0.56 -8.34
N ASP A 288 2.30 -0.83 -7.48
CA ASP A 288 3.68 -1.18 -7.86
C ASP A 288 4.01 -2.67 -7.60
N ALA A 289 3.05 -3.48 -7.14
CA ALA A 289 3.32 -4.83 -6.62
C ALA A 289 3.83 -5.84 -7.67
N TRP A 290 3.66 -5.54 -8.95
CA TRP A 290 4.13 -6.35 -10.08
C TRP A 290 5.29 -5.71 -10.85
N GLU A 291 5.84 -4.54 -10.46
CA GLU A 291 6.91 -3.89 -11.23
C GLU A 291 8.29 -4.56 -11.07
N GLU A 292 8.60 -5.01 -9.84
CA GLU A 292 9.90 -5.63 -9.51
C GLU A 292 9.86 -7.17 -9.50
N ASN A 293 8.67 -7.76 -9.50
CA ASN A 293 8.49 -9.21 -9.46
C ASN A 293 8.29 -9.76 -10.89
N ASP A 294 8.98 -10.85 -11.22
CA ASP A 294 8.84 -11.55 -12.52
C ASP A 294 7.53 -12.34 -12.54
N ILE A 295 6.42 -11.64 -12.79
CA ILE A 295 5.07 -12.20 -12.72
C ILE A 295 4.37 -12.02 -14.06
N ASP A 296 3.89 -13.13 -14.61
CA ASP A 296 3.37 -13.22 -15.98
C ASP A 296 2.01 -12.52 -16.22
N SER A 297 1.14 -12.41 -15.19
CA SER A 297 -0.23 -11.91 -15.36
C SER A 297 -0.85 -11.37 -14.07
N ILE A 298 -1.07 -10.05 -14.01
CA ILE A 298 -1.78 -9.38 -12.90
C ILE A 298 -3.20 -9.90 -12.76
N ARG A 299 -3.89 -10.12 -13.89
CA ARG A 299 -5.28 -10.55 -13.92
C ARG A 299 -5.46 -11.94 -13.31
N ASP A 300 -4.64 -12.89 -13.75
CA ASP A 300 -4.75 -14.28 -13.29
C ASP A 300 -4.48 -14.40 -11.78
N ASP A 301 -3.63 -13.51 -11.25
CA ASP A 301 -3.28 -13.49 -9.83
C ASP A 301 -4.34 -12.85 -8.95
N LEU A 302 -5.09 -11.88 -9.49
CA LEU A 302 -6.08 -11.12 -8.73
C LEU A 302 -7.52 -11.60 -8.95
N GLU A 303 -7.78 -12.38 -10.00
CA GLU A 303 -9.12 -12.87 -10.31
C GLU A 303 -9.68 -13.71 -9.14
N GLY A 304 -10.89 -13.36 -8.73
CA GLY A 304 -11.56 -13.99 -7.58
C GLY A 304 -11.01 -13.58 -6.21
N LEU A 305 -9.89 -12.85 -6.13
CA LEU A 305 -9.36 -12.27 -4.91
C LEU A 305 -9.87 -10.85 -4.66
N LEU A 306 -9.97 -10.04 -5.72
CA LEU A 306 -10.34 -8.63 -5.66
C LEU A 306 -11.48 -8.28 -6.64
N PRO A 307 -12.18 -7.14 -6.43
CA PRO A 307 -13.21 -6.67 -7.34
C PRO A 307 -12.64 -6.27 -8.71
N GLU A 308 -13.38 -6.54 -9.78
CA GLU A 308 -12.96 -6.23 -11.16
C GLU A 308 -12.50 -4.76 -11.38
N PRO A 309 -13.16 -3.72 -10.81
CA PRO A 309 -12.67 -2.34 -10.96
C PRO A 309 -11.28 -2.11 -10.35
N VAL A 310 -10.95 -2.81 -9.25
CA VAL A 310 -9.63 -2.74 -8.61
C VAL A 310 -8.59 -3.42 -9.50
N ILE A 311 -8.88 -4.60 -10.03
CA ILE A 311 -7.99 -5.34 -10.95
C ILE A 311 -7.65 -4.47 -12.17
N LYS A 312 -8.67 -3.90 -12.83
CA LYS A 312 -8.49 -3.01 -13.97
C LYS A 312 -7.67 -1.75 -13.64
N ALA A 313 -7.78 -1.25 -12.41
CA ALA A 313 -7.00 -0.10 -11.97
C ALA A 313 -5.53 -0.46 -11.78
N VAL A 314 -5.25 -1.61 -11.16
CA VAL A 314 -3.87 -2.12 -10.98
C VAL A 314 -3.23 -2.44 -12.34
N GLU A 315 -3.94 -3.10 -13.26
CA GLU A 315 -3.47 -3.32 -14.64
C GLU A 315 -3.18 -2.01 -15.37
N ALA A 316 -4.02 -0.99 -15.17
CA ALA A 316 -3.81 0.32 -15.75
C ALA A 316 -2.56 1.01 -15.18
N LEU A 317 -2.30 0.87 -13.88
CA LEU A 317 -1.16 1.46 -13.18
C LEU A 317 0.17 0.75 -13.49
N HIS A 318 0.15 -0.52 -13.85
CA HIS A 318 1.34 -1.23 -14.28
C HIS A 318 1.80 -0.75 -15.65
N LYS A 319 3.01 -0.16 -15.71
CA LYS A 319 3.61 0.28 -16.97
C LYS A 319 4.11 -0.94 -17.75
N LYS A 320 3.73 -1.06 -19.02
CA LYS A 320 4.16 -2.19 -19.87
C LYS A 320 5.63 -2.01 -20.28
N GLU A 321 6.34 -3.12 -20.46
CA GLU A 321 7.70 -3.09 -20.97
C GLU A 321 7.75 -2.41 -22.34
N GLY A 322 8.68 -1.46 -22.52
CA GLY A 322 8.82 -0.68 -23.74
C GLY A 322 7.75 0.40 -23.99
N GLU A 323 6.74 0.54 -23.13
CA GLU A 323 5.72 1.59 -23.27
C GLU A 323 6.34 2.98 -23.04
N ALA A 324 6.03 3.95 -23.91
CA ALA A 324 6.43 5.33 -23.69
C ALA A 324 5.72 5.89 -22.45
N TYR A 325 6.40 6.74 -21.69
CA TYR A 325 5.88 7.25 -20.42
C TYR A 325 4.57 8.04 -20.59
N PHE A 326 4.46 8.87 -21.62
CA PHE A 326 3.24 9.66 -21.84
C PHE A 326 2.07 8.83 -22.41
N ASP A 327 2.35 7.79 -23.22
CA ASP A 327 1.33 6.83 -23.66
C ASP A 327 0.77 6.03 -22.48
N TYR A 328 1.67 5.60 -21.58
CA TYR A 328 1.28 4.98 -20.32
C TYR A 328 0.35 5.89 -19.52
N LEU A 329 0.64 7.19 -19.41
CA LEU A 329 -0.24 8.13 -18.71
C LEU A 329 -1.59 8.30 -19.41
N GLN A 330 -1.64 8.34 -20.75
CA GLN A 330 -2.91 8.36 -21.48
C GLN A 330 -3.77 7.13 -21.14
N ARG A 331 -3.17 5.94 -21.11
CA ARG A 331 -3.86 4.70 -20.73
C ARG A 331 -4.33 4.72 -19.27
N VAL A 332 -3.48 5.16 -18.34
CA VAL A 332 -3.84 5.30 -16.92
C VAL A 332 -5.05 6.23 -16.77
N ALA A 333 -5.06 7.36 -17.49
CA ALA A 333 -6.12 8.35 -17.43
C ALA A 333 -7.50 7.84 -17.91
N CYS A 334 -7.56 6.76 -18.70
CA CYS A 334 -8.81 6.12 -19.10
C CYS A 334 -9.51 5.39 -17.93
N ASN A 335 -8.79 5.06 -16.86
CA ASN A 335 -9.34 4.47 -15.66
C ASN A 335 -9.33 5.49 -14.51
N ARG A 336 -10.53 5.90 -14.07
CA ARG A 336 -10.67 6.94 -13.03
C ARG A 336 -10.00 6.59 -11.71
N LEU A 337 -10.10 5.33 -11.25
CA LEU A 337 -9.44 4.90 -10.01
C LEU A 337 -7.92 4.99 -10.17
N ALA A 338 -7.40 4.49 -11.29
CA ALA A 338 -5.97 4.54 -11.60
C ALA A 338 -5.44 5.97 -11.70
N ALA A 339 -6.18 6.89 -12.33
CA ALA A 339 -5.80 8.30 -12.43
C ALA A 339 -5.71 8.98 -11.06
N VAL A 340 -6.65 8.71 -10.15
CA VAL A 340 -6.60 9.22 -8.77
C VAL A 340 -5.37 8.68 -8.03
N VAL A 341 -5.15 7.36 -8.09
CA VAL A 341 -3.95 6.74 -7.51
C VAL A 341 -2.69 7.34 -8.09
N LYS A 342 -2.64 7.60 -9.39
CA LYS A 342 -1.45 8.14 -10.04
C LYS A 342 -1.11 9.55 -9.60
N ILE A 343 -2.09 10.44 -9.38
CA ILE A 343 -1.81 11.77 -8.82
C ILE A 343 -1.23 11.66 -7.41
N CYS A 344 -1.78 10.76 -6.58
CA CYS A 344 -1.29 10.51 -5.23
C CYS A 344 0.13 9.92 -5.22
N ASP A 345 0.42 8.99 -6.13
CA ASP A 345 1.76 8.44 -6.37
C ASP A 345 2.75 9.55 -6.77
N LEU A 346 2.40 10.37 -7.77
CA LEU A 346 3.22 11.50 -8.22
C LEU A 346 3.52 12.49 -7.10
N ASN A 347 2.54 12.79 -6.24
CA ASN A 347 2.75 13.62 -5.05
C ASN A 347 3.72 12.98 -4.06
N ASN A 348 3.53 11.69 -3.74
CA ASN A 348 4.42 10.98 -2.80
C ASN A 348 5.85 10.89 -3.35
N ASN A 349 6.00 10.62 -4.64
CA ASN A 349 7.30 10.57 -5.32
C ASN A 349 7.95 11.94 -5.50
N SER A 350 7.24 13.04 -5.23
CA SER A 350 7.77 14.40 -5.31
C SER A 350 7.89 15.08 -3.94
N SER A 351 7.70 14.35 -2.84
CA SER A 351 7.62 14.93 -1.50
C SER A 351 8.92 15.58 -1.02
N ASP A 352 10.06 15.16 -1.57
CA ASP A 352 11.40 15.68 -1.25
C ASP A 352 11.93 16.72 -2.26
N MET A 353 11.12 17.07 -3.26
CA MET A 353 11.48 18.02 -4.31
C MET A 353 11.41 19.46 -3.78
N ASP A 354 12.50 20.21 -3.95
CA ASP A 354 12.59 21.63 -3.57
C ASP A 354 13.58 22.33 -4.52
N LEU A 355 13.07 22.98 -5.56
CA LEU A 355 13.88 23.66 -6.57
C LEU A 355 14.74 24.78 -5.98
N GLU A 356 14.24 25.53 -4.99
CA GLU A 356 14.98 26.63 -4.38
C GLU A 356 16.17 26.13 -3.56
N LYS A 357 16.04 24.92 -2.97
CA LYS A 357 17.13 24.24 -2.28
C LYS A 357 17.95 23.30 -3.18
N ASN A 358 17.76 23.36 -4.50
CA ASN A 358 18.40 22.45 -5.47
C ASN A 358 18.23 20.96 -5.13
N LYS A 359 17.07 20.59 -4.59
CA LYS A 359 16.72 19.20 -4.24
C LYS A 359 15.71 18.63 -5.23
N GLY A 360 15.91 17.35 -5.56
CA GLY A 360 15.09 16.62 -6.50
C GLY A 360 15.64 16.57 -7.92
N SER A 361 15.02 15.72 -8.71
CA SER A 361 15.42 15.35 -10.06
C SER A 361 14.59 16.06 -11.13
N ALA A 362 15.12 16.12 -12.35
CA ALA A 362 14.39 16.67 -13.49
C ALA A 362 13.06 15.93 -13.74
N LYS A 363 12.98 14.63 -13.43
CA LYS A 363 11.73 13.87 -13.50
C LYS A 363 10.67 14.45 -12.56
N GLN A 364 11.03 14.67 -11.30
CA GLN A 364 10.12 15.19 -10.29
C GLN A 364 9.67 16.62 -10.61
N ALA A 365 10.60 17.47 -11.05
CA ALA A 365 10.30 18.88 -11.30
C ALA A 365 9.46 19.12 -12.57
N TYR A 366 9.72 18.38 -13.65
CA TYR A 366 9.15 18.71 -14.98
C TYR A 366 8.21 17.62 -15.49
N VAL A 367 8.65 16.36 -15.50
CA VAL A 367 7.86 15.24 -16.04
C VAL A 367 6.64 14.96 -15.17
N TYR A 368 6.81 14.87 -13.85
CA TYR A 368 5.70 14.64 -12.91
C TYR A 368 4.73 15.80 -12.83
N THR A 369 5.21 17.03 -13.04
CA THR A 369 4.36 18.21 -13.14
C THR A 369 3.41 18.13 -14.33
N ILE A 370 3.91 17.84 -15.54
CA ILE A 370 3.04 17.61 -16.71
C ILE A 370 2.07 16.45 -16.45
N ALA A 371 2.58 15.33 -15.91
CA ALA A 371 1.75 14.16 -15.60
C ALA A 371 0.60 14.49 -14.64
N ALA A 372 0.85 15.23 -13.55
CA ALA A 372 -0.16 15.57 -12.57
C ALA A 372 -1.24 16.49 -13.14
N ASN A 373 -0.85 17.49 -13.95
CA ASN A 373 -1.80 18.38 -14.61
C ASN A 373 -2.65 17.63 -15.66
N TYR A 374 -2.05 16.71 -16.42
CA TYR A 374 -2.78 15.85 -17.35
C TYR A 374 -3.79 14.94 -16.63
N MET A 375 -3.39 14.31 -15.52
CA MET A 375 -4.31 13.49 -14.72
C MET A 375 -5.47 14.31 -14.16
N LYS A 376 -5.20 15.50 -13.60
CA LYS A 376 -6.24 16.42 -13.13
C LYS A 376 -7.22 16.75 -14.26
N PHE A 377 -6.70 17.16 -15.40
CA PHE A 377 -7.50 17.49 -16.58
C PHE A 377 -8.40 16.32 -17.00
N ARG A 378 -7.87 15.09 -17.05
CA ARG A 378 -8.63 13.89 -17.42
C ARG A 378 -9.66 13.48 -16.36
N LEU A 379 -9.40 13.75 -15.08
CA LEU A 379 -10.39 13.54 -14.01
C LEU A 379 -11.56 14.55 -14.08
N GLU A 380 -11.29 15.78 -14.51
CA GLU A 380 -12.30 16.82 -14.75
C GLU A 380 -13.05 16.62 -16.07
N ASN A 381 -12.39 16.04 -17.07
CA ASN A 381 -12.92 15.84 -18.43
C ASN A 381 -12.89 14.35 -18.84
N PRO A 382 -13.63 13.46 -18.15
CA PRO A 382 -13.48 12.01 -18.29
C PRO A 382 -13.88 11.45 -19.67
N LYS A 383 -14.66 12.20 -20.46
CA LYS A 383 -15.11 11.79 -21.80
C LYS A 383 -14.13 12.18 -22.91
N GLU A 384 -13.19 13.07 -22.61
CA GLU A 384 -12.23 13.50 -23.61
C GLU A 384 -11.16 12.45 -23.81
N ASP A 385 -10.97 11.98 -25.03
CA ASP A 385 -9.81 11.14 -25.38
C ASP A 385 -8.77 12.00 -26.09
N ILE A 386 -7.75 12.40 -25.33
CA ILE A 386 -6.68 13.30 -25.80
C ILE A 386 -5.33 12.78 -25.30
N SER A 387 -4.32 12.85 -26.17
CA SER A 387 -2.94 12.54 -25.82
C SER A 387 -2.36 13.57 -24.85
N VAL A 388 -1.25 13.25 -24.19
CA VAL A 388 -0.56 14.22 -23.33
C VAL A 388 0.00 15.39 -24.17
N GLU A 389 0.50 15.10 -25.37
CA GLU A 389 1.03 16.11 -26.30
C GLU A 389 -0.05 17.11 -26.72
N ASP A 390 -1.23 16.62 -27.14
CA ASP A 390 -2.33 17.49 -27.56
C ASP A 390 -2.92 18.26 -26.38
N PHE A 391 -2.93 17.67 -25.18
CA PHE A 391 -3.28 18.39 -23.95
C PHE A 391 -2.33 19.55 -23.70
N VAL A 392 -1.02 19.31 -23.77
CA VAL A 392 0.01 20.35 -23.58
C VAL A 392 -0.15 21.49 -24.58
N ARG A 393 -0.39 21.16 -25.87
CA ARG A 393 -0.67 22.15 -26.92
C ARG A 393 -1.93 22.96 -26.63
N ARG A 394 -3.04 22.29 -26.33
CA ARG A 394 -4.35 22.93 -26.12
C ARG A 394 -4.37 23.84 -24.90
N THR A 395 -3.66 23.45 -23.84
CA THR A 395 -3.59 24.20 -22.59
C THR A 395 -2.42 25.17 -22.53
N GLU A 396 -1.62 25.24 -23.60
CA GLU A 396 -0.48 26.13 -23.74
C GLU A 396 0.47 26.03 -22.53
N LEU A 397 0.71 24.81 -22.02
CA LEU A 397 1.61 24.61 -20.86
C LEU A 397 3.07 24.92 -21.20
N CYS A 398 3.48 24.64 -22.44
CA CYS A 398 4.79 24.96 -22.99
C CYS A 398 4.79 24.79 -24.53
N SER A 399 5.85 25.21 -25.22
CA SER A 399 5.99 24.95 -26.66
C SER A 399 6.27 23.48 -26.98
N ASP A 400 6.05 23.09 -28.24
CA ASP A 400 6.35 21.74 -28.74
C ASP A 400 7.83 21.37 -28.56
N GLU A 401 8.76 22.31 -28.72
CA GLU A 401 10.20 22.07 -28.50
C GLU A 401 10.50 21.77 -27.04
N VAL A 402 9.89 22.52 -26.12
CA VAL A 402 10.05 22.32 -24.68
C VAL A 402 9.43 21.00 -24.25
N PHE A 403 8.25 20.66 -24.77
CA PHE A 403 7.62 19.37 -24.48
C PHE A 403 8.46 18.20 -24.97
N LYS A 404 9.05 18.28 -26.18
CA LYS A 404 9.99 17.26 -26.69
C LYS A 404 11.23 17.10 -25.81
N GLU A 405 11.74 18.18 -25.22
CA GLU A 405 12.84 18.08 -24.25
C GLU A 405 12.40 17.32 -22.99
N ILE A 406 11.22 17.64 -22.44
CA ILE A 406 10.66 16.97 -21.26
C ILE A 406 10.37 15.49 -21.53
N ASP A 407 9.85 15.15 -22.71
CA ASP A 407 9.65 13.78 -23.16
C ASP A 407 10.97 13.03 -23.27
N GLY A 408 12.00 13.66 -23.85
CA GLY A 408 13.36 13.13 -23.86
C GLY A 408 13.94 12.89 -22.45
N ILE A 409 13.59 13.74 -21.47
CA ILE A 409 13.93 13.49 -20.06
C ILE A 409 13.21 12.25 -19.55
N ALA A 410 11.89 12.12 -19.77
CA ALA A 410 11.10 10.98 -19.32
C ALA A 410 11.65 9.63 -19.83
N GLU A 411 12.03 9.59 -21.11
CA GLU A 411 12.54 8.40 -21.80
C GLU A 411 14.03 8.12 -21.56
N SER A 412 14.75 9.04 -20.92
CA SER A 412 16.19 8.88 -20.70
C SER A 412 16.54 7.62 -19.89
N LYS A 413 17.60 6.92 -20.32
CA LYS A 413 18.16 5.73 -19.65
C LYS A 413 19.62 6.00 -19.27
N ASP A 414 20.11 5.29 -18.25
CA ASP A 414 21.53 5.36 -17.87
C ASP A 414 22.37 4.79 -19.03
N LYS A 415 23.51 5.43 -19.32
CA LYS A 415 24.44 5.01 -20.37
C LYS A 415 25.81 4.73 -19.78
N ILE A 416 26.60 3.89 -20.44
CA ILE A 416 28.01 3.66 -20.09
C ILE A 416 28.84 4.35 -21.17
N ASP A 417 29.77 5.21 -20.76
CA ASP A 417 30.70 5.86 -21.70
C ASP A 417 31.86 4.94 -22.10
N GLU A 418 32.68 5.40 -23.04
CA GLU A 418 33.86 4.69 -23.55
C GLU A 418 34.89 4.31 -22.48
N ASN A 419 34.86 4.98 -21.31
CA ASN A 419 35.74 4.74 -20.18
C ASN A 419 35.08 3.85 -19.11
N GLY A 420 33.92 3.26 -19.38
CA GLY A 420 33.18 2.41 -18.45
C GLY A 420 32.45 3.18 -17.34
N LYS A 421 32.38 4.51 -17.41
CA LYS A 421 31.70 5.35 -16.42
C LYS A 421 30.22 5.49 -16.76
N VAL A 422 29.39 5.38 -15.73
CA VAL A 422 27.92 5.50 -15.86
C VAL A 422 27.53 6.97 -15.97
N ILE A 423 27.00 7.35 -17.12
CA ILE A 423 26.30 8.62 -17.34
C ILE A 423 24.84 8.40 -16.90
N LYS A 424 24.43 9.11 -15.85
CA LYS A 424 23.05 9.04 -15.33
C LYS A 424 22.06 9.57 -16.37
N ALA A 425 20.92 8.89 -16.48
CA ALA A 425 19.76 9.34 -17.22
C ALA A 425 19.36 10.77 -16.81
N ALA A 426 18.96 11.60 -17.77
CA ALA A 426 18.53 12.98 -17.52
C ALA A 426 17.43 13.05 -16.43
N LYS A 427 16.51 12.07 -16.39
CA LYS A 427 15.47 11.96 -15.35
C LYS A 427 16.01 11.84 -13.93
N LYS A 428 17.24 11.36 -13.74
CA LYS A 428 17.92 11.23 -12.43
C LYS A 428 18.87 12.39 -12.13
N VAL A 429 19.03 13.34 -13.05
CA VAL A 429 19.88 14.51 -12.89
C VAL A 429 19.15 15.58 -12.08
N ALA A 430 19.89 16.36 -11.29
CA ALA A 430 19.33 17.45 -10.49
C ALA A 430 18.53 18.43 -11.36
N ALA A 431 17.32 18.78 -10.91
CA ALA A 431 16.42 19.67 -11.65
C ALA A 431 17.05 21.04 -11.94
N ALA A 432 17.93 21.54 -11.06
CA ALA A 432 18.65 22.79 -11.21
C ALA A 432 19.43 22.93 -12.54
N LYS A 433 19.81 21.81 -13.18
CA LYS A 433 20.48 21.81 -14.49
C LYS A 433 19.55 22.12 -15.67
N PHE A 434 18.24 22.14 -15.44
CA PHE A 434 17.21 22.37 -16.45
C PHE A 434 16.30 23.54 -16.06
N LEU A 435 16.84 24.56 -15.37
CA LEU A 435 16.06 25.68 -14.86
C LEU A 435 15.33 26.47 -15.96
N HIS A 436 15.82 26.42 -17.20
CA HIS A 436 15.12 26.99 -18.36
C HIS A 436 13.73 26.38 -18.57
N LEU A 437 13.54 25.08 -18.26
CA LEU A 437 12.23 24.41 -18.33
C LEU A 437 11.25 24.97 -17.30
N LYS A 438 11.73 25.41 -16.12
CA LYS A 438 10.87 26.04 -15.09
C LYS A 438 10.26 27.33 -15.62
N LEU A 439 11.04 28.12 -16.36
CA LEU A 439 10.60 29.40 -16.92
C LEU A 439 9.70 29.23 -18.16
N ALA A 440 9.86 28.10 -18.86
CA ALA A 440 9.08 27.79 -20.06
C ALA A 440 7.72 27.15 -19.78
N LEU A 441 7.52 26.60 -18.57
CA LEU A 441 6.24 26.04 -18.14
C LEU A 441 5.32 27.14 -17.59
N THR A 442 4.12 27.22 -18.14
CA THR A 442 3.10 28.21 -17.77
C THR A 442 1.84 27.55 -17.22
N GLY A 443 1.28 28.09 -16.14
CA GLY A 443 0.01 27.61 -15.58
C GLY A 443 0.05 26.20 -14.98
N VAL A 444 1.25 25.63 -14.75
CA VAL A 444 1.40 24.31 -14.14
C VAL A 444 1.22 24.35 -12.62
N VAL A 445 0.54 23.34 -12.11
CA VAL A 445 0.33 23.14 -10.66
C VAL A 445 1.02 21.87 -10.19
N SER A 446 1.62 21.88 -9.00
CA SER A 446 2.25 20.67 -8.46
C SER A 446 1.20 19.61 -8.09
N ALA A 447 1.58 18.33 -8.10
CA ALA A 447 0.67 17.26 -7.65
C ALA A 447 0.13 17.51 -6.23
N LYS A 448 0.96 18.08 -5.35
CA LYS A 448 0.59 18.47 -3.99
C LYS A 448 -0.51 19.52 -3.99
N ASP A 449 -0.33 20.60 -4.74
CA ASP A 449 -1.27 21.72 -4.76
C ASP A 449 -2.59 21.30 -5.43
N ILE A 450 -2.55 20.41 -6.43
CA ILE A 450 -3.73 19.78 -7.03
C ILE A 450 -4.51 18.97 -5.97
N LEU A 451 -3.84 18.21 -5.12
CA LEU A 451 -4.49 17.43 -4.07
C LEU A 451 -5.02 18.30 -2.93
N GLU A 452 -4.29 19.35 -2.55
CA GLU A 452 -4.63 20.26 -1.45
C GLU A 452 -5.61 21.38 -1.83
N ASP A 453 -6.02 21.48 -3.10
CA ASP A 453 -6.87 22.57 -3.65
C ASP A 453 -6.32 23.96 -3.31
N LYS A 454 -4.99 24.10 -3.28
CA LYS A 454 -4.38 25.41 -3.10
C LYS A 454 -4.60 26.25 -4.35
N PRO A 455 -5.07 27.50 -4.22
CA PRO A 455 -5.16 28.40 -5.36
C PRO A 455 -3.77 28.57 -5.97
N ASP A 456 -3.71 28.72 -7.29
CA ASP A 456 -2.47 29.02 -8.00
C ASP A 456 -1.74 30.14 -7.26
N ASN A 457 -0.51 29.88 -6.82
CA ASN A 457 0.41 30.94 -6.42
C ASN A 457 0.82 31.70 -7.69
N ALA A 458 -0.13 32.46 -8.24
CA ALA A 458 0.09 33.46 -9.26
C ALA A 458 0.84 34.63 -8.61
N HIS A 459 2.15 34.47 -8.43
CA HIS A 459 3.02 35.64 -8.42
C HIS A 459 2.90 36.27 -9.81
N SER A 460 2.34 37.48 -9.83
CA SER A 460 2.22 38.43 -10.94
C SER A 460 1.11 38.20 -11.99
N ARG A 461 -0.13 38.53 -11.64
CA ARG A 461 -0.96 39.38 -12.52
C ARG A 461 -1.31 40.66 -11.78
N GLY A 462 -0.65 41.74 -12.19
CA GLY A 462 -0.90 43.08 -11.68
C GLY A 462 -2.21 43.67 -12.21
N LYS A 463 -2.78 44.51 -11.35
CA LYS A 463 -3.70 45.64 -11.60
C LYS A 463 -5.17 45.35 -11.94
N GLU A 464 -5.97 45.66 -10.93
CA GLU A 464 -7.23 46.42 -10.96
C GLU A 464 -8.37 45.95 -11.87
N ASN A 465 -9.46 45.50 -11.23
CA ASN A 465 -10.79 45.97 -11.56
C ASN A 465 -11.60 46.17 -10.26
N PRO A 466 -12.24 47.34 -10.06
CA PRO A 466 -13.05 47.62 -8.87
C PRO A 466 -14.37 46.81 -8.89
N PRO A 467 -15.00 46.61 -7.73
CA PRO A 467 -16.18 45.74 -7.61
C PRO A 467 -17.37 46.30 -8.39
N LEU A 468 -17.97 45.44 -9.20
CA LEU A 468 -19.24 45.69 -9.90
C LEU A 468 -20.35 45.97 -8.88
N HIS A 469 -20.94 47.15 -8.97
CA HIS A 469 -22.18 47.52 -8.27
C HIS A 469 -23.33 46.57 -8.63
N PRO A 470 -24.28 46.33 -7.70
CA PRO A 470 -25.47 45.54 -7.98
C PRO A 470 -26.40 46.28 -8.94
N ARG A 471 -26.92 45.58 -9.96
CA ARG A 471 -27.98 46.13 -10.82
C ARG A 471 -29.34 46.03 -10.10
N PRO A 472 -30.21 47.04 -10.23
CA PRO A 472 -31.57 47.01 -9.69
C PRO A 472 -32.52 46.25 -10.62
N ASP A 473 -33.63 45.82 -10.01
CA ASP A 473 -34.74 45.04 -10.55
C ASP A 473 -35.30 45.53 -11.90
N VAL A 474 -35.49 44.58 -12.84
CA VAL A 474 -36.65 44.45 -13.76
C VAL A 474 -36.86 42.97 -14.09
#